data_AF-A0AAD8LFS8-F1
#
_entry.id   AF-A0AAD8LFS8-F1
#
_cell.length_a   1.000
_cell.length_b   1.000
_cell.length_c   1.000
_cell.angle_alpha   90.00
_cell.angle_beta   90.00
_cell.angle_gamma   90.00
#
_symmetry.space_group_name_H-M   'P 1'
#
loop_
_entity.id
_entity.type
_entity.pdbx_description
1 polymer ?
#
loop_
_entity_poly.entity_id
_entity_poly.type
_entity_poly.pdbx_seq_one_letter_code
_entity_poly.pdbx_strand_id
1 'polypeptide(L)'
;MGLQLHNVHFLTLNLEIVELLSSFVILQPSPFVNLKRLKIYPEKKCWSEQAPKKVAMSTELKSYLLDSSPKCIFTMVLREEIEAQKIMAKLGVILEKEKDSNKTNKANLELGEVHVAESHKPKKLKLMARINSCWENLGVQVEEGKEKVGVIVSK
;
A
#
# COMPACT_ATOMS: atom_id res chain seq x y z
N MET A 1 -1.35 -13.18 37.39
CA MET A 1 -0.46 -13.84 36.41
C MET A 1 -0.97 -13.45 35.04
N GLY A 2 -0.27 -12.57 34.32
CA GLY A 2 -0.72 -12.06 33.02
C GLY A 2 -0.62 -13.14 31.94
N LEU A 3 -1.50 -13.09 30.94
CA LEU A 3 -1.47 -14.01 29.80
C LEU A 3 -0.29 -13.64 28.89
N GLN A 4 0.68 -14.54 28.72
CA GLN A 4 1.83 -14.35 27.83
C GLN A 4 1.67 -15.12 26.52
N LEU A 5 1.86 -14.41 25.41
CA LEU A 5 1.81 -14.92 24.06
C LEU A 5 3.25 -15.14 23.56
N HIS A 6 3.67 -16.39 23.49
CA HIS A 6 5.06 -16.76 23.17
C HIS A 6 5.33 -17.01 21.67
N ASN A 7 4.28 -17.28 20.89
CA ASN A 7 4.41 -17.71 19.49
C ASN A 7 4.05 -16.59 18.49
N VAL A 8 3.82 -15.38 18.97
CA VAL A 8 3.51 -14.23 18.12
C VAL A 8 4.83 -13.61 17.67
N HIS A 9 5.28 -13.96 16.46
CA HIS A 9 6.50 -13.37 15.89
C HIS A 9 6.24 -12.08 15.11
N PHE A 10 5.04 -11.90 14.59
CA PHE A 10 4.65 -10.75 13.78
C PHE A 10 3.31 -10.22 14.25
N LEU A 11 3.25 -8.94 14.57
CA LEU A 11 2.03 -8.26 14.96
C LEU A 11 1.82 -7.05 14.04
N THR A 12 0.61 -6.95 13.49
CA THR A 12 0.18 -5.79 12.71
C THR A 12 -1.07 -5.22 13.39
N LEU A 13 -1.02 -3.94 13.73
CA LEU A 13 -2.14 -3.20 14.32
C LEU A 13 -2.58 -2.09 13.36
N ASN A 14 -3.85 -1.70 13.41
CA ASN A 14 -4.30 -0.44 12.82
C ASN A 14 -4.20 0.69 13.86
N LEU A 15 -4.28 1.92 13.38
CA LEU A 15 -4.21 3.12 14.23
C LEU A 15 -5.35 3.16 15.26
N GLU A 16 -6.56 2.79 14.86
CA GLU A 16 -7.75 2.76 15.73
C GLU A 16 -7.54 1.84 16.95
N ILE A 17 -6.95 0.64 16.77
CA ILE A 17 -6.63 -0.26 17.88
C ILE A 17 -5.56 0.37 18.79
N VAL A 18 -4.57 1.06 18.22
CA VAL A 18 -3.53 1.73 19.01
C VAL A 18 -4.12 2.84 19.88
N GLU A 19 -5.05 3.63 19.35
CA GLU A 19 -5.76 4.67 20.10
C GLU A 19 -6.64 4.10 21.21
N LEU A 20 -7.38 3.03 20.90
CA LEU A 20 -8.16 2.30 21.90
C LEU A 20 -7.25 1.79 23.02
N LEU A 21 -6.19 1.06 22.66
CA LEU A 21 -5.24 0.52 23.63
C LEU A 21 -4.62 1.61 24.49
N SER A 22 -4.29 2.77 23.91
CA SER A 22 -3.73 3.92 24.64
C SER A 22 -4.65 4.41 25.76
N SER A 23 -5.97 4.24 25.60
CA SER A 23 -6.97 4.59 26.62
C SER A 23 -7.13 3.51 27.71
N PHE A 24 -6.66 2.29 27.45
CA PHE A 24 -6.82 1.12 28.31
C PHE A 24 -5.51 0.58 28.91
N VAL A 25 -4.33 1.11 28.56
CA VAL A 25 -3.05 0.61 29.11
C VAL A 25 -2.98 0.94 30.60
N ILE A 26 -3.50 0.02 31.39
CA ILE A 26 -3.26 -0.07 32.83
C ILE A 26 -1.99 -0.91 32.97
N LEU A 27 -1.06 -0.45 33.80
CA LEU A 27 0.24 -1.05 34.18
C LEU A 27 0.24 -2.59 34.23
N GLN A 28 0.33 -3.23 33.07
CA GLN A 28 0.38 -4.68 32.90
C GLN A 28 1.69 -5.04 32.21
N PRO A 29 2.26 -6.22 32.53
CA PRO A 29 3.45 -6.69 31.83
C PRO A 29 3.14 -6.93 30.35
N SER A 30 4.14 -6.71 29.52
CA SER A 30 4.00 -6.88 28.08
C SER A 30 3.53 -8.30 27.73
N PRO A 31 2.42 -8.47 26.98
CA PRO A 31 1.84 -9.78 26.70
C PRO A 31 2.60 -10.51 25.58
N PHE A 32 3.48 -9.84 24.83
CA PHE A 32 4.16 -10.42 23.67
C PHE A 32 5.61 -10.76 24.00
N VAL A 33 5.89 -12.06 24.09
CA VAL A 33 7.25 -12.58 24.27
C VAL A 33 7.78 -13.05 22.91
N ASN A 34 9.02 -12.72 22.58
CA ASN A 34 9.69 -13.09 21.32
C ASN A 34 9.08 -12.49 20.03
N LEU A 35 8.44 -11.32 20.15
CA LEU A 35 7.98 -10.56 19.00
C LEU A 35 9.19 -10.13 18.15
N LYS A 36 9.14 -10.41 16.84
CA LYS A 36 10.22 -10.07 15.91
C LYS A 36 9.90 -8.80 15.13
N ARG A 37 8.63 -8.58 14.78
CA ARG A 37 8.19 -7.34 14.12
C ARG A 37 6.83 -6.87 14.61
N LEU A 38 6.71 -5.56 14.80
CA LEU A 38 5.48 -4.84 15.05
C LEU A 38 5.29 -3.80 13.95
N LYS A 39 4.18 -3.89 13.21
CA LYS A 39 3.77 -2.88 12.23
C LYS A 39 2.50 -2.17 12.69
N ILE A 40 2.47 -0.85 12.57
CA ILE A 40 1.24 -0.06 12.75
C ILE A 40 0.83 0.49 11.39
N TYR A 41 -0.39 0.18 10.98
CA TYR A 41 -1.00 0.66 9.75
C TYR A 41 -1.83 1.92 10.05
N PRO A 42 -1.83 2.90 9.14
CA PRO A 42 -2.59 4.12 9.31
C PRO A 42 -4.09 3.84 9.22
N GLU A 43 -4.91 4.75 9.76
CA GLU A 43 -6.37 4.65 9.74
C GLU A 43 -6.92 4.53 8.31
N LYS A 44 -8.05 3.84 8.12
CA LYS A 44 -8.65 3.67 6.78
C LYS A 44 -9.34 4.94 6.24
N LYS A 45 -9.67 5.91 7.08
CA LYS A 45 -10.30 7.22 6.75
C LYS A 45 -9.33 8.34 7.13
N CYS A 46 -9.30 9.56 6.55
CA CYS A 46 -10.29 10.33 5.83
C CYS A 46 -9.62 11.13 4.68
N TRP A 47 -10.39 11.45 3.64
CA TRP A 47 -10.07 12.38 2.54
C TRP A 47 -10.02 13.86 2.99
N SER A 48 -10.04 14.12 4.30
CA SER A 48 -9.93 15.46 4.86
C SER A 48 -8.47 15.89 4.86
N GLU A 49 -8.22 17.12 4.41
CA GLU A 49 -6.95 17.88 4.39
C GLU A 49 -6.25 18.05 5.75
N GLN A 50 -6.57 17.23 6.75
CA GLN A 50 -5.80 17.19 7.97
C GLN A 50 -4.47 16.50 7.66
N ALA A 51 -3.38 17.24 7.88
CA ALA A 51 -2.03 16.71 7.94
C ALA A 51 -2.06 15.33 8.62
N PRO A 52 -1.34 14.32 8.10
CA PRO A 52 -1.36 12.98 8.67
C PRO A 52 -1.24 13.11 10.18
N LYS A 53 -2.31 12.78 10.91
CA LYS A 53 -2.28 12.83 12.37
C LYS A 53 -1.12 11.94 12.75
N LYS A 54 0.00 12.56 13.17
CA LYS A 54 1.08 11.85 13.84
C LYS A 54 0.48 11.41 15.16
N VAL A 55 -0.20 10.28 15.13
CA VAL A 55 -0.58 9.57 16.34
C VAL A 55 0.74 9.05 16.90
N ALA A 56 1.30 9.83 17.81
CA ALA A 56 2.44 9.41 18.59
C ALA A 56 1.91 8.38 19.58
N MET A 57 2.32 7.11 19.41
CA MET A 57 2.10 6.09 20.41
C MET A 57 2.74 6.53 21.72
N SER A 58 1.99 6.44 22.82
CA SER A 58 2.51 6.77 24.14
C SER A 58 3.67 5.85 24.51
N THR A 59 4.55 6.34 25.38
CA THR A 59 5.70 5.55 25.88
C THR A 59 5.23 4.29 26.60
N GLU A 60 4.11 4.37 27.31
CA GLU A 60 3.52 3.29 28.10
C GLU A 60 2.94 2.20 27.19
N LEU A 61 2.24 2.58 26.11
CA LEU A 61 1.73 1.59 25.16
C LEU A 61 2.89 0.94 24.40
N LYS A 62 3.91 1.72 24.05
CA LYS A 62 5.10 1.19 23.38
C LYS A 62 5.83 0.18 24.26
N SER A 63 6.04 0.50 25.54
CA SER A 63 6.68 -0.40 26.49
C SER A 63 5.80 -1.64 26.74
N TYR A 64 4.49 -1.46 26.89
CA TYR A 64 3.53 -2.56 26.99
C TYR A 64 3.60 -3.51 25.79
N LEU A 65 3.80 -3.03 24.56
CA LEU A 65 3.90 -3.92 23.40
C LEU A 65 5.27 -4.57 23.23
N LEU A 66 6.35 -3.95 23.72
CA LEU A 66 7.73 -4.28 23.32
C LEU A 66 8.68 -4.68 24.46
N ASP A 67 8.36 -4.44 25.73
CA ASP A 67 9.29 -4.67 26.86
C ASP A 67 9.75 -6.13 26.96
N SER A 68 8.86 -7.07 26.67
CA SER A 68 9.17 -8.51 26.66
C SER A 68 9.89 -8.96 25.36
N SER A 69 10.16 -8.03 24.43
CA SER A 69 10.66 -8.31 23.08
C SER A 69 11.65 -7.22 22.60
N PRO A 70 12.82 -7.06 23.24
CA PRO A 70 13.77 -5.98 22.93
C PRO A 70 14.38 -6.05 21.51
N LYS A 71 14.33 -7.21 20.87
CA LYS A 71 14.82 -7.42 19.49
C LYS A 71 13.75 -7.13 18.42
N CYS A 72 12.55 -6.71 18.83
CA CYS A 72 11.44 -6.45 17.91
C CYS A 72 11.73 -5.23 17.03
N ILE A 73 11.57 -5.39 15.72
CA ILE A 73 11.61 -4.26 14.77
C ILE A 73 10.24 -3.60 14.77
N PHE A 74 10.19 -2.36 15.21
CA PHE A 74 8.99 -1.52 15.18
C PHE A 74 8.95 -0.67 13.91
N THR A 75 7.81 -0.65 13.21
CA THR A 75 7.64 0.16 12.00
C THR A 75 6.25 0.79 11.94
N MET A 76 6.21 2.10 11.73
CA MET A 76 4.98 2.82 11.34
C MET A 76 4.90 2.80 9.82
N VAL A 77 3.85 2.20 9.26
CA VAL A 77 3.67 2.10 7.81
C VAL A 77 2.96 3.35 7.31
N LEU A 78 3.45 3.92 6.20
CA LEU A 78 2.80 5.07 5.56
C LEU A 78 1.62 4.63 4.69
N ARG A 79 0.62 5.50 4.52
CA ARG A 79 -0.53 5.21 3.66
C ARG A 79 -0.08 5.03 2.21
N GLU A 80 0.84 5.88 1.79
CA GLU A 80 1.41 5.93 0.45
C GLU A 80 2.13 4.62 0.12
N GLU A 81 2.82 4.01 1.10
CA GLU A 81 3.47 2.71 0.93
C GLU A 81 2.44 1.60 0.65
N ILE A 82 1.31 1.62 1.37
CA ILE A 82 0.22 0.64 1.19
C ILE A 82 -0.45 0.81 -0.17
N GLU A 83 -0.72 2.06 -0.58
CA GLU A 83 -1.31 2.33 -1.89
C GLU A 83 -0.36 1.98 -3.03
N ALA A 84 0.93 2.29 -2.89
CA ALA A 84 1.95 1.86 -3.85
C ALA A 84 1.98 0.33 -3.96
N GLN A 85 1.95 -0.40 -2.85
CA GLN A 85 1.89 -1.87 -2.85
C GLN A 85 0.63 -2.40 -3.56
N LYS A 86 -0.54 -1.79 -3.34
CA LYS A 86 -1.77 -2.16 -4.04
C LYS A 86 -1.68 -1.91 -5.54
N ILE A 87 -1.12 -0.78 -5.97
CA ILE A 87 -0.95 -0.44 -7.38
C ILE A 87 0.03 -1.42 -8.03
N MET A 88 1.18 -1.69 -7.40
CA MET A 88 2.16 -2.66 -7.88
C MET A 88 1.57 -4.06 -8.04
N ALA A 89 0.77 -4.52 -7.07
CA ALA A 89 0.08 -5.80 -7.17
C ALA A 89 -0.91 -5.85 -8.35
N LYS A 90 -1.70 -4.79 -8.56
CA LYS A 90 -2.61 -4.68 -9.72
C LYS A 90 -1.85 -4.69 -11.05
N LEU A 91 -0.75 -3.95 -11.14
CA LEU A 91 0.09 -3.94 -12.34
C LEU A 91 0.68 -5.32 -12.63
N GLY A 92 1.16 -6.04 -11.60
CA GLY A 92 1.66 -7.40 -11.76
C GLY A 92 0.63 -8.35 -12.38
N VAL A 93 -0.63 -8.27 -11.94
CA VAL A 93 -1.73 -9.08 -12.51
C VAL A 93 -2.00 -8.71 -13.97
N ILE A 94 -1.98 -7.41 -14.31
CA ILE A 94 -2.18 -6.95 -15.69
C ILE A 94 -1.07 -7.47 -16.60
N LEU A 95 0.19 -7.40 -16.14
CA LEU A 95 1.36 -7.82 -16.91
C LEU A 95 1.37 -9.33 -17.19
N GLU A 96 1.03 -10.18 -16.21
CA GLU A 96 0.93 -11.63 -16.45
C GLU A 96 -0.21 -11.96 -17.43
N LYS A 97 -1.38 -11.30 -17.31
CA LYS A 97 -2.49 -11.49 -18.26
C LYS A 97 -2.10 -11.10 -19.69
N GLU A 98 -1.34 -10.03 -19.85
CA GLU A 98 -0.87 -9.57 -21.16
C GLU A 98 0.16 -10.53 -21.76
N LYS A 99 1.11 -11.02 -20.95
CA LYS A 99 2.09 -12.04 -21.35
C LYS A 99 1.43 -13.31 -21.86
N ASP A 100 0.39 -13.79 -21.19
CA ASP A 100 -0.36 -14.97 -21.64
C ASP A 100 -1.14 -14.70 -22.93
N SER A 101 -1.76 -13.51 -23.05
CA SER A 101 -2.43 -13.10 -24.29
C SER A 101 -1.46 -13.02 -25.48
N ASN A 102 -0.22 -12.57 -25.24
CA ASN A 102 0.80 -12.45 -26.27
C ASN A 102 1.36 -13.83 -26.71
N LYS A 103 1.49 -14.78 -25.77
CA LYS A 103 1.84 -16.18 -26.09
C LYS A 103 0.77 -16.85 -26.96
N THR A 104 -0.51 -16.67 -26.62
CA THR A 104 -1.63 -17.22 -27.42
C THR A 104 -1.66 -16.61 -28.83
N ASN A 105 -1.43 -15.29 -28.95
CA ASN A 105 -1.33 -14.64 -30.27
C ASN A 105 -0.12 -15.13 -31.08
N LYS A 106 1.02 -15.43 -30.43
CA LYS A 106 2.19 -16.02 -31.10
C LYS A 106 1.91 -17.45 -31.59
N ALA A 107 1.26 -18.30 -30.78
CA ALA A 107 0.89 -19.66 -31.19
C ALA A 107 -0.10 -19.67 -32.37
N ASN A 108 -1.02 -18.70 -32.42
CA ASN A 108 -1.94 -18.53 -33.55
C ASN A 108 -1.25 -18.01 -34.82
N LEU A 109 -0.11 -17.30 -34.70
CA LEU A 109 0.69 -16.84 -35.84
C LEU A 109 1.51 -17.99 -36.45
N GLU A 110 2.01 -18.91 -35.61
CA GLU A 110 2.79 -20.08 -36.04
C GLU A 110 1.93 -21.17 -36.73
N LEU A 111 0.61 -21.18 -36.52
CA LEU A 111 -0.31 -22.11 -37.20
C LEU A 111 -0.91 -21.54 -38.51
N GLY A 112 -0.64 -20.28 -38.82
CA GLY A 112 -1.30 -19.50 -39.88
C GLY A 112 -0.37 -18.98 -40.96
N GLU A 113 0.64 -19.76 -41.37
CA GLU A 113 1.41 -19.44 -42.60
C GLU A 113 0.70 -19.95 -43.85
N VAL A 114 -0.51 -19.45 -44.14
CA VAL A 114 -0.98 -19.31 -45.53
C VAL A 114 -1.91 -18.08 -45.58
N HIS A 115 -1.38 -17.02 -46.17
CA HIS A 115 -2.08 -15.93 -46.87
C HIS A 115 -2.54 -14.67 -46.11
N VAL A 116 -1.92 -13.59 -46.57
CA VAL A 116 -2.42 -12.22 -46.81
C VAL A 116 -2.17 -11.18 -45.72
N ALA A 117 -1.55 -10.10 -46.21
CA ALA A 117 -1.21 -8.87 -45.56
C ALA A 117 -2.43 -8.16 -44.93
N GLU A 118 -2.12 -7.20 -44.05
CA GLU A 118 -2.99 -6.09 -43.68
C GLU A 118 -4.03 -6.30 -42.55
N SER A 119 -3.58 -6.33 -41.28
CA SER A 119 -4.46 -5.95 -40.14
C SER A 119 -3.79 -5.66 -38.77
N HIS A 120 -2.48 -5.37 -38.70
CA HIS A 120 -1.77 -5.34 -37.40
C HIS A 120 -1.71 -3.97 -36.67
N LYS A 121 -2.33 -2.90 -37.18
CA LYS A 121 -2.30 -1.56 -36.53
C LYS A 121 -3.28 -1.28 -35.37
N PRO A 122 -4.50 -1.87 -35.26
CA PRO A 122 -5.52 -1.31 -34.36
C PRO A 122 -5.24 -1.54 -32.86
N LYS A 123 -4.55 -2.62 -32.49
CA LYS A 123 -4.32 -2.97 -31.07
C LYS A 123 -3.24 -2.11 -30.40
N LYS A 124 -2.16 -1.76 -31.13
CA LYS A 124 -1.07 -0.90 -30.63
C LYS A 124 -1.53 0.54 -30.41
N LEU A 125 -2.39 1.04 -31.30
CA LEU A 125 -3.04 2.35 -31.17
C LEU A 125 -3.93 2.43 -29.94
N LYS A 126 -4.68 1.36 -29.64
CA LYS A 126 -5.56 1.31 -28.46
C LYS A 126 -4.78 1.27 -27.13
N LEU A 127 -3.62 0.62 -27.11
CA LEU A 127 -2.72 0.63 -25.94
C LEU A 127 -2.08 2.01 -25.73
N MET A 128 -1.58 2.64 -26.80
CA MET A 128 -1.05 4.01 -26.74
C MET A 128 -2.11 5.01 -26.26
N ALA A 129 -3.35 4.89 -26.71
CA ALA A 129 -4.45 5.74 -26.26
C ALA A 129 -4.74 5.57 -24.76
N ARG A 130 -4.70 4.33 -24.23
CA ARG A 130 -4.90 4.08 -22.79
C ARG A 130 -3.74 4.58 -21.94
N ILE A 131 -2.51 4.43 -22.42
CA ILE A 131 -1.31 4.93 -21.73
C ILE A 131 -1.34 6.46 -21.69
N ASN A 132 -1.62 7.12 -22.82
CA ASN A 132 -1.72 8.58 -22.89
C ASN A 132 -2.83 9.13 -21.98
N SER A 133 -4.01 8.51 -21.98
CA SER A 133 -5.09 8.90 -21.07
C SER A 133 -4.70 8.74 -19.59
N CYS A 134 -3.91 7.72 -19.25
CA CYS A 134 -3.42 7.53 -17.89
C CYS A 134 -2.42 8.62 -17.48
N TRP A 135 -1.55 9.05 -18.40
CA TRP A 135 -0.59 10.13 -18.16
C TRP A 135 -1.24 11.51 -18.10
N GLU A 136 -2.23 11.79 -18.96
CA GLU A 136 -3.00 13.05 -18.92
C GLU A 136 -3.74 13.20 -17.59
N ASN A 137 -4.39 12.13 -17.12
CA ASN A 137 -5.11 12.15 -15.85
C ASN A 137 -4.16 12.34 -14.65
N LEU A 138 -2.96 11.73 -14.71
CA LEU A 138 -1.92 11.96 -13.71
C LEU A 138 -1.42 13.41 -13.73
N GLY A 139 -1.23 13.99 -14.91
CA GLY A 139 -0.85 15.40 -15.07
C GLY A 139 -1.86 16.36 -14.47
N VAL A 140 -3.15 16.13 -14.73
CA VAL A 140 -4.26 16.89 -14.12
C VAL A 140 -4.22 16.78 -12.59
N GLN A 141 -4.05 15.57 -12.04
CA GLN A 141 -3.95 15.39 -10.58
C GLN A 141 -2.73 16.08 -9.96
N VAL A 142 -1.61 16.15 -10.69
CA VAL A 142 -0.41 16.86 -10.25
C VAL A 142 -0.60 18.37 -10.28
N GLU A 143 -1.21 18.92 -11.34
CA GLU A 143 -1.47 20.37 -11.44
C GLU A 143 -2.55 20.82 -10.45
N GLU A 144 -3.63 20.06 -10.28
CA GLU A 144 -4.61 20.30 -9.21
C GLU A 144 -3.97 20.24 -7.83
N GLY A 145 -3.01 19.33 -7.61
CA GLY A 145 -2.23 19.27 -6.38
C GLY A 145 -1.36 20.51 -6.17
N LYS A 146 -0.73 21.03 -7.23
CA LYS A 146 0.11 22.25 -7.17
C LYS A 146 -0.71 23.51 -6.95
N GLU A 147 -1.85 23.65 -7.62
CA GLU A 147 -2.77 24.78 -7.45
C GLU A 147 -3.29 24.83 -6.01
N LYS A 148 -3.71 23.68 -5.46
CA LYS A 148 -4.13 23.55 -4.06
C LYS A 148 -3.01 23.91 -3.08
N VAL A 149 -1.76 23.53 -3.36
CA VAL A 149 -0.60 23.91 -2.54
C VAL A 149 -0.25 25.40 -2.66
N GLY A 150 -0.36 25.99 -3.86
CA GLY A 150 -0.10 27.42 -4.09
C GLY A 150 -1.08 28.33 -3.35
N VAL A 151 -2.35 27.92 -3.24
CA VAL A 151 -3.39 28.62 -2.46
C VAL A 151 -3.12 28.55 -0.96
N ILE A 152 -2.48 27.48 -0.46
CA ILE A 152 -2.14 27.32 0.96
C ILE A 152 -0.92 28.16 1.35
N VAL A 153 0.06 28.33 0.46
CA VAL A 153 1.33 29.05 0.75
C VAL A 153 1.18 30.58 0.61
N SER A 154 0.13 31.07 -0.04
CA SER A 154 -0.10 32.50 -0.30
C SER A 154 -0.97 33.21 0.76
N LYS A 155 -1.10 32.65 1.97
CA LYS A 155 -1.96 33.20 3.03
C LYS A 155 -1.22 33.41 4.35
#